data_AF-A0A660QB79-F1
#
_entry.id   AF-A0A660QB79-F1
#
_cell.length_a   1.000
_cell.length_b   1.000
_cell.length_c   1.000
_cell.angle_alpha   90.00
_cell.angle_beta   90.00
_cell.angle_gamma   90.00
#
_symmetry.space_group_name_H-M   'P 1'
#
loop_
_entity.id
_entity.type
_entity.pdbx_description
1 polymer ?
#
loop_
_entity_poly.entity_id
_entity_poly.type
_entity_poly.pdbx_seq_one_letter_code
_entity_poly.pdbx_strand_id
1 'polypeptide(L)'
;DTGEKISADTVAEAAVCSSIAWTHTYKKPAMGIPCRGDRAYGGTQPSEIVFTFPYSELERLVSNLEALGGENTLPIAPHMDWETPNMGDYAMKKEYLL
;
A
#
# COMPACT_ATOMS: atom_id res chain seq x y z
N ASP A 1 3.94 16.29 5.81
CA ASP A 1 3.33 15.01 6.21
C ASP A 1 2.62 15.24 7.53
N THR A 2 1.33 14.90 7.66
CA THR A 2 0.57 15.25 8.87
C THR A 2 0.85 14.30 10.04
N GLY A 3 1.45 13.13 9.77
CA GLY A 3 1.73 12.11 10.78
C GLY A 3 0.47 11.48 11.37
N GLU A 4 -0.71 11.72 10.77
CA GLU A 4 -1.96 11.17 11.25
C GLU A 4 -2.02 9.66 11.03
N LYS A 5 -2.51 8.95 12.06
CA LYS A 5 -2.68 7.50 12.01
C LYS A 5 -3.64 7.10 10.89
N ILE A 6 -3.15 6.25 9.98
CA ILE A 6 -4.01 5.50 9.06
C ILE A 6 -4.63 4.34 9.84
N SER A 7 -5.95 4.31 9.94
CA SER A 7 -6.70 3.25 10.62
C SER A 7 -7.22 2.22 9.62
N ALA A 8 -7.18 0.95 10.04
CA ALA A 8 -7.69 -0.19 9.29
C ALA A 8 -8.68 -0.94 10.17
N ASP A 9 -9.87 -1.24 9.65
CA ASP A 9 -10.83 -2.14 10.28
C ASP A 9 -11.12 -3.27 9.28
N THR A 10 -10.79 -4.50 9.66
CA THR A 10 -10.86 -5.66 8.75
C THR A 10 -11.98 -6.59 9.20
N VAL A 11 -13.12 -6.48 8.53
CA VAL A 11 -14.16 -7.49 8.55
C VAL A 11 -13.97 -8.42 7.35
N ALA A 12 -14.32 -9.70 7.49
CA ALA A 12 -14.23 -10.73 6.45
C ALA A 12 -15.28 -10.51 5.33
N GLU A 13 -15.32 -9.31 4.76
CA GLU A 13 -16.26 -8.86 3.76
C GLU A 13 -15.51 -8.00 2.74
N ALA A 14 -15.75 -8.25 1.45
CA ALA A 14 -15.29 -7.50 0.26
C ALA A 14 -14.32 -6.33 0.54
N ALA A 15 -13.06 -6.66 0.90
CA ALA A 15 -12.08 -5.71 1.45
C ALA A 15 -11.88 -4.46 0.58
N VAL A 16 -12.03 -4.59 -0.74
CA VAL A 16 -11.93 -3.47 -1.69
C VAL A 16 -13.13 -2.53 -1.58
N CYS A 17 -14.35 -3.04 -1.63
CA CYS A 17 -15.57 -2.24 -1.63
C CYS A 17 -15.74 -1.46 -0.33
N SER A 18 -15.49 -2.12 0.80
CA SER A 18 -15.56 -1.50 2.13
C SER A 18 -14.50 -0.40 2.29
N SER A 19 -13.26 -0.65 1.83
CA SER A 19 -12.18 0.35 1.87
C SER A 19 -12.48 1.57 1.00
N ILE A 20 -13.04 1.39 -0.20
CA ILE A 20 -13.46 2.50 -1.06
C ILE A 20 -14.57 3.31 -0.39
N ALA A 21 -15.60 2.65 0.15
CA ALA A 21 -16.72 3.31 0.82
C ALA A 21 -16.26 4.12 2.03
N TRP A 22 -15.36 3.56 2.84
CA TRP A 22 -14.73 4.27 3.96
C TRP A 22 -14.04 5.54 3.46
N THR A 23 -13.08 5.39 2.55
CA THR A 23 -12.24 6.48 2.04
C THR A 23 -13.08 7.57 1.39
N HIS A 24 -14.11 7.19 0.66
CA HIS A 24 -15.06 8.14 0.08
C HIS A 24 -15.84 8.89 1.16
N THR A 25 -16.26 8.23 2.23
CA THR A 25 -17.13 8.80 3.27
C THR A 25 -16.39 9.81 4.14
N TYR A 26 -15.28 9.42 4.76
CA TYR A 26 -14.61 10.31 5.73
C TYR A 26 -13.39 11.03 5.16
N LYS A 27 -13.08 10.86 3.87
CA LYS A 27 -11.98 11.56 3.19
C LYS A 27 -10.62 11.33 3.85
N LYS A 28 -10.36 10.12 4.36
CA LYS A 28 -9.04 9.70 4.87
C LYS A 28 -8.58 8.45 4.15
N PRO A 29 -7.25 8.23 4.03
CA PRO A 29 -6.74 6.98 3.51
C PRO A 29 -7.08 5.80 4.43
N ALA A 30 -7.19 4.62 3.83
CA ALA A 30 -7.43 3.37 4.53
C ALA A 30 -6.57 2.25 3.93
N MET A 31 -6.11 1.35 4.80
CA MET A 31 -5.39 0.14 4.43
C MET A 31 -6.18 -1.07 4.89
N GLY A 32 -6.35 -2.06 4.03
CA GLY A 32 -6.94 -3.35 4.35
C GLY A 32 -5.88 -4.43 4.21
N ILE A 33 -5.67 -5.20 5.29
CA ILE A 33 -4.84 -6.41 5.26
C ILE A 33 -5.80 -7.61 5.28
N PRO A 34 -5.88 -8.39 4.19
CA PRO A 34 -6.80 -9.52 4.10
C PRO A 34 -6.57 -10.51 5.24
N CYS A 35 -7.67 -10.93 5.87
CA CYS A 35 -7.63 -11.87 6.97
C CYS A 35 -7.47 -13.31 6.46
N ARG A 36 -7.32 -14.28 7.38
CA ARG A 36 -7.26 -15.70 7.02
C ARG A 36 -8.50 -16.16 6.24
N GLY A 37 -9.67 -15.61 6.57
CA GLY A 37 -10.93 -15.91 5.91
C GLY A 37 -10.92 -15.47 4.44
N ASP A 38 -10.54 -14.22 4.17
CA ASP A 38 -10.44 -13.70 2.80
C ASP A 38 -9.44 -14.51 1.96
N ARG A 39 -8.32 -14.91 2.56
CA ARG A 39 -7.31 -15.72 1.89
C ARG A 39 -7.78 -17.14 1.60
N ALA A 40 -8.43 -17.79 2.57
CA ALA A 40 -8.85 -19.18 2.44
C ALA A 40 -10.11 -19.34 1.58
N TYR A 41 -11.05 -18.39 1.63
CA TYR A 41 -12.37 -18.51 1.03
C TYR A 41 -12.65 -17.48 -0.07
N GLY A 42 -12.02 -16.30 0.00
CA GLY A 42 -12.13 -15.24 -1.01
C GLY A 42 -11.13 -15.36 -2.16
N GLY A 43 -10.18 -16.29 -2.08
CA GLY A 43 -9.13 -16.47 -3.10
C GLY A 43 -8.11 -15.34 -3.15
N THR A 44 -8.08 -14.48 -2.12
CA THR A 44 -7.16 -13.34 -2.01
C THR A 44 -5.72 -13.81 -1.91
N GLN A 45 -4.80 -13.20 -2.68
CA GLN A 45 -3.42 -13.68 -2.72
C GLN A 45 -2.68 -13.46 -1.38
N PRO A 46 -1.69 -14.31 -1.03
CA PRO A 46 -0.89 -14.15 0.19
C PRO A 46 -0.22 -12.77 0.32
N SER A 47 0.22 -12.20 -0.80
CA SER A 47 0.88 -10.90 -0.87
C SER A 47 -0.09 -9.74 -1.14
N GLU A 48 -1.40 -9.99 -1.15
CA GLU A 48 -2.37 -8.94 -1.46
C GLU A 48 -2.59 -8.02 -0.26
N ILE A 49 -2.57 -6.71 -0.55
CA ILE A 49 -2.94 -5.63 0.36
C ILE A 49 -3.84 -4.66 -0.41
N VAL A 50 -4.81 -4.06 0.27
CA VAL A 50 -5.64 -3.00 -0.29
C VAL A 50 -5.21 -1.69 0.34
N PHE A 51 -4.91 -0.68 -0.49
CA PHE A 51 -4.65 0.68 -0.03
C PHE A 51 -5.52 1.65 -0.82
N THR A 52 -6.27 2.49 -0.12
CA THR A 52 -7.18 3.47 -0.72
C THR A 52 -6.90 4.85 -0.14
N PHE A 53 -7.08 5.88 -0.97
CA PHE A 53 -6.89 7.28 -0.57
C PHE A 53 -7.89 8.19 -1.31
N PRO A 54 -8.21 9.37 -0.77
CA PRO A 54 -9.12 10.31 -1.43
C PRO A 54 -8.52 10.81 -2.75
N TYR A 55 -9.33 10.93 -3.81
CA TYR A 55 -8.83 11.38 -5.12
C TYR A 55 -8.13 12.75 -5.08
N SER A 56 -8.55 13.64 -4.18
CA SER A 56 -7.89 14.94 -3.95
C SER A 56 -6.42 14.83 -3.54
N GLU A 57 -5.99 13.69 -3.02
CA GLU A 57 -4.60 13.42 -2.61
C GLU A 57 -3.73 12.86 -3.74
N LEU A 58 -4.30 12.57 -4.91
CA LEU A 58 -3.60 11.88 -6.00
C LEU A 58 -2.34 12.62 -6.44
N GLU A 59 -2.46 13.91 -6.76
CA GLU A 59 -1.33 14.74 -7.20
C GLU A 59 -0.21 14.78 -6.16
N ARG A 60 -0.58 14.95 -4.88
CA ARG A 60 0.38 14.97 -3.77
C ARG A 60 1.08 13.63 -3.59
N LEU A 61 0.36 12.52 -3.72
CA LEU A 61 0.94 11.18 -3.59
C LEU A 61 1.89 10.87 -4.72
N VAL A 62 1.50 11.16 -5.97
CA VAL A 62 2.35 10.97 -7.14
C VAL A 62 3.62 11.81 -7.03
N SER A 63 3.50 13.11 -6.74
CA SER A 63 4.67 14.00 -6.63
C SER A 63 5.66 13.53 -5.56
N ASN A 64 5.16 13.04 -4.42
CA ASN A 64 5.99 12.55 -3.34
C ASN A 64 6.63 11.19 -3.68
N LEU A 65 5.89 10.28 -4.32
CA LEU A 65 6.43 8.98 -4.75
C LEU A 65 7.53 9.15 -5.80
N GLU A 66 7.36 10.08 -6.74
CA GLU A 66 8.38 10.42 -7.74
C GLU A 66 9.61 11.06 -7.09
N ALA A 67 9.41 11.98 -6.14
CA ALA A 67 10.51 12.60 -5.39
C ALA A 67 11.28 11.58 -4.52
N LEU A 68 10.60 10.53 -4.04
CA LEU A 68 11.20 9.42 -3.28
C LEU A 68 11.88 8.38 -4.16
N GLY A 69 11.66 8.41 -5.49
CA GLY A 69 12.15 7.44 -6.47
C GLY A 69 13.68 7.40 -6.57
N GLY A 70 14.33 6.80 -5.57
CA GLY A 70 15.78 6.63 -5.49
C GLY A 70 16.31 6.35 -4.09
N GLU A 71 15.57 6.72 -3.03
CA GLU A 71 16.05 6.56 -1.65
C GLU A 71 15.17 5.58 -0.87
N ASN A 72 15.80 4.52 -0.32
CA ASN A 72 15.20 3.58 0.63
C ASN A 72 14.94 4.29 1.97
N THR A 73 13.95 5.17 2.02
CA THR A 73 13.54 5.90 3.21
C THR A 73 12.49 5.11 3.99
N LEU A 74 12.81 3.85 4.28
CA LEU A 74 12.15 3.21 5.41
C LEU A 74 12.59 4.00 6.67
N PRO A 75 11.66 4.45 7.53
CA PRO A 75 11.99 5.27 8.71
C PRO A 75 12.85 4.51 9.74
N ILE A 76 13.04 3.21 9.53
CA ILE A 76 13.90 2.30 10.29
C ILE A 76 14.74 1.56 9.26
N ALA A 77 16.07 1.53 9.44
CA ALA A 77 16.92 0.65 8.66
C ALA A 77 16.40 -0.79 8.82
N PRO A 78 16.05 -1.51 7.73
CA PRO A 78 15.49 -2.84 7.85
C PRO A 78 16.50 -3.74 8.58
N HIS A 79 16.22 -4.07 9.85
CA HIS A 79 16.91 -5.15 10.53
C HIS A 79 16.26 -6.45 10.05
N MET A 80 16.64 -6.86 8.85
CA MET A 80 16.24 -8.13 8.26
C MET A 80 17.44 -9.07 8.38
N ASP A 81 17.25 -10.28 8.93
CA ASP A 81 18.28 -11.34 8.89
C ASP A 81 18.69 -11.70 7.44
N TRP A 82 17.85 -11.31 6.49
CA TRP A 82 18.04 -11.46 5.06
C TRP A 82 17.81 -10.12 4.36
N GLU A 83 18.89 -9.48 3.90
CA GLU A 83 18.79 -8.33 3.02
C GLU A 83 18.38 -8.82 1.61
N THR A 84 17.31 -8.26 1.04
CA THR A 84 17.04 -8.44 -0.38
C THR A 84 18.21 -7.85 -1.16
N PRO A 85 18.78 -8.56 -2.17
CA PRO A 85 19.72 -7.94 -3.09
C PRO A 85 19.11 -6.65 -3.60
N ASN A 86 19.83 -5.54 -3.43
CA ASN A 86 19.52 -4.17 -3.81
C ASN A 86 18.13 -3.98 -4.46
N MET A 87 17.19 -3.30 -3.78
CA MET A 87 15.84 -3.04 -4.29
C MET A 87 15.81 -2.41 -5.71
N GLY A 88 16.90 -1.76 -6.13
CA GLY A 88 17.10 -1.27 -7.50
C GLY A 88 17.10 -2.36 -8.58
N ASP A 89 17.43 -3.61 -8.24
CA ASP A 89 17.37 -4.75 -9.17
C ASP A 89 15.93 -5.19 -9.47
N TYR A 90 15.00 -4.89 -8.55
CA TYR A 90 13.56 -5.18 -8.64
C TYR A 90 12.72 -3.95 -8.99
N ALA A 91 13.33 -2.77 -9.04
CA ALA A 91 12.66 -1.57 -9.53
C ALA A 91 12.23 -1.77 -10.99
N MET A 92 11.08 -1.19 -11.38
CA MET A 92 10.59 -1.23 -12.76
C MET A 92 11.64 -0.66 -13.70
N LYS A 93 12.33 -1.53 -14.43
CA LYS A 93 13.34 -1.14 -15.42
C LYS A 93 12.66 -0.64 -16.68
N LYS A 94 13.26 0.37 -17.31
CA LYS A 94 12.77 1.02 -18.53
C LYS A 94 12.61 0.03 -19.70
N GLU A 95 13.36 -1.07 -19.68
CA GLU A 95 13.29 -2.18 -20.63
C GLU A 95 12.01 -3.03 -20.54
N TYR A 96 11.27 -2.97 -19.42
CA TYR A 96 9.99 -3.67 -19.24
C TYR A 96 8.77 -2.87 -19.75
N LEU A 97 8.98 -1.66 -20.26
CA LEU A 97 7.94 -0.75 -20.76
C LEU A 97 7.79 -0.78 -22.30
N LEU A 98 8.28 -1.85 -22.96
CA LEU A 98 8.12 -2.10 -24.41
C LEU A 98 6.92 -3.01 -24.70
#